data_AF-A0A1I3D4A4-F1
#
_entry.id   AF-A0A1I3D4A4-F1
#
_cell.length_a   1.000
_cell.length_b   1.000
_cell.length_c   1.000
_cell.angle_alpha   90.00
_cell.angle_beta   90.00
_cell.angle_gamma   90.00
#
_symmetry.space_group_name_H-M   'P 1'
#
loop_
_entity.id
_entity.type
_entity.pdbx_description
1 polymer ?
#
loop_
_entity_poly.entity_id
_entity_poly.type
_entity_poly.pdbx_seq_one_letter_code
_entity_poly.pdbx_strand_id
1 'polypeptide(L)'
;MPRFLTATRRKEATAAPVECPHGHASAKNRRSQHDVTLMTIHEDLQNVGLRATRPRVLVLDLFRTHGHVHLSAEQIYRRVTEEVRHMSLPTVYRVLGQLVDVGLLASVTFGDGRMVYELSDGKRHDHLICTGCGCVQEFFDPVIDARQAAIASDLDFQLADRQLVLFGLCATCRSHAS
;
A
#
# COMPACT_ATOMS: atom_id res chain seq x y z
N MET A 1 22.65 24.69 39.64
CA MET A 1 21.71 25.32 38.69
C MET A 1 21.59 24.41 37.46
N PRO A 2 20.66 23.43 37.44
CA PRO A 2 20.52 22.56 36.29
C PRO A 2 19.72 23.30 35.21
N ARG A 3 20.33 23.37 34.03
CA ARG A 3 19.82 24.07 32.84
C ARG A 3 18.79 23.15 32.18
N PHE A 4 17.53 23.58 32.20
CA PHE A 4 16.41 22.86 31.58
C PHE A 4 16.70 22.59 30.09
N LEU A 5 16.72 21.31 29.72
CA LEU A 5 16.71 20.85 28.33
C LEU A 5 15.40 21.30 27.68
N THR A 6 15.52 22.17 26.68
CA THR A 6 14.40 22.63 25.86
C THR A 6 13.81 21.46 25.09
N ALA A 7 12.50 21.27 25.23
CA ALA A 7 11.69 20.34 24.47
C ALA A 7 11.92 20.52 22.96
N THR A 8 12.60 19.58 22.33
CA THR A 8 12.63 19.46 20.88
C THR A 8 11.21 19.19 20.41
N ARG A 9 10.62 20.13 19.66
CA ARG A 9 9.37 19.91 18.91
C ARG A 9 9.50 18.60 18.14
N ARG A 10 8.74 17.57 18.53
CA ARG A 10 8.62 16.34 17.76
C ARG A 10 8.11 16.73 16.38
N LYS A 11 8.84 16.36 15.33
CA LYS A 11 8.24 16.29 14.00
C LYS A 11 7.17 15.21 14.10
N GLU A 12 5.91 15.62 14.07
CA GLU A 12 4.77 14.72 14.14
C GLU A 12 4.83 13.74 12.97
N ALA A 13 4.57 12.47 13.25
CA ALA A 13 4.42 11.46 12.22
C ALA A 13 3.35 11.92 11.23
N THR A 14 3.70 11.98 9.95
CA THR A 14 2.75 12.28 8.88
C THR A 14 2.00 10.99 8.56
N ALA A 15 0.69 10.99 8.79
CA ALA A 15 -0.18 9.86 8.50
C ALA A 15 -1.00 10.14 7.25
N ALA A 16 -1.07 9.16 6.35
CA ALA A 16 -1.96 9.23 5.19
C ALA A 16 -3.45 9.10 5.61
N PRO A 17 -4.40 9.54 4.76
CA PRO A 17 -5.84 9.38 5.03
C PRO A 17 -6.22 7.91 5.21
N VAL A 18 -7.17 7.65 6.12
CA VAL A 18 -7.64 6.29 6.44
C VAL A 18 -8.63 5.81 5.38
N GLU A 19 -8.25 4.83 4.57
CA GLU A 19 -9.21 4.14 3.69
C GLU A 19 -9.84 2.94 4.40
N CYS A 20 -10.94 3.21 5.11
CA CYS A 20 -11.78 2.17 5.70
C CYS A 20 -12.72 1.57 4.63
N PRO A 21 -12.90 0.24 4.57
CA PRO A 21 -13.83 -0.42 3.63
C PRO A 21 -15.33 -0.11 3.89
N HIS A 22 -15.64 0.82 4.80
CA HIS A 22 -16.99 1.14 5.26
C HIS A 22 -17.53 2.48 4.72
N GLY A 23 -16.91 3.11 3.71
CA GLY A 23 -17.35 4.41 3.19
C GLY A 23 -17.01 4.66 1.72
N HIS A 24 -18.01 5.13 0.96
CA HIS A 24 -17.94 5.38 -0.49
C HIS A 24 -17.14 6.64 -0.83
N ALA A 25 -16.23 6.53 -1.82
CA ALA A 25 -15.53 7.67 -2.40
C ALA A 25 -16.42 8.42 -3.41
N SER A 26 -16.53 9.73 -3.23
CA SER A 26 -17.27 10.65 -4.10
C SER A 26 -16.57 10.81 -5.46
N ALA A 27 -17.32 10.65 -6.55
CA ALA A 27 -16.81 10.68 -7.92
C ALA A 27 -17.18 11.99 -8.62
N LYS A 28 -16.20 12.85 -8.91
CA LYS A 28 -16.33 13.84 -9.99
C LYS A 28 -15.01 14.02 -10.76
N ASN A 29 -15.16 13.96 -12.10
CA ASN A 29 -14.22 14.28 -13.17
C ASN A 29 -13.12 13.24 -13.54
N ARG A 30 -13.51 12.09 -14.15
CA ARG A 30 -12.59 10.97 -14.49
C ARG A 30 -12.28 10.75 -15.97
N ARG A 31 -13.03 11.29 -16.94
CA ARG A 31 -12.99 10.73 -18.32
C ARG A 31 -11.72 11.07 -19.13
N SER A 32 -11.20 12.30 -19.09
CA SER A 32 -10.02 12.67 -19.89
C SER A 32 -8.68 12.28 -19.25
N GLN A 33 -8.66 12.15 -17.92
CA GLN A 33 -7.48 11.76 -17.15
C GLN A 33 -7.19 10.25 -17.27
N HIS A 34 -8.23 9.45 -17.49
CA HIS A 34 -8.13 7.98 -17.57
C HIS A 34 -7.40 7.50 -18.83
N ASP A 35 -7.61 8.15 -19.98
CA ASP A 35 -6.98 7.76 -21.26
C ASP A 35 -5.46 7.99 -21.24
N VAL A 36 -5.00 9.10 -20.65
CA VAL A 36 -3.55 9.37 -20.47
C VAL A 36 -2.93 8.35 -19.52
N THR A 37 -3.63 8.02 -18.44
CA THR A 37 -3.18 7.03 -17.44
C THR A 37 -3.03 5.63 -18.05
N LEU A 38 -3.94 5.24 -18.94
CA LEU A 38 -3.89 3.96 -19.64
C LEU A 38 -2.74 3.87 -20.64
N MET A 39 -2.40 4.95 -21.35
CA MET A 39 -1.23 4.96 -22.25
C MET A 39 0.06 4.73 -21.46
N THR A 40 0.25 5.42 -20.33
CA THR A 40 1.41 5.23 -19.46
C THR A 40 1.50 3.81 -18.90
N ILE A 41 0.37 3.19 -18.52
CA ILE A 41 0.34 1.80 -18.04
C ILE A 41 0.85 0.80 -19.08
N HIS A 42 0.54 1.00 -20.36
CA HIS A 42 1.01 0.12 -21.42
C HIS A 42 2.53 0.20 -21.58
N GLU A 43 3.08 1.41 -21.54
CA GLU A 43 4.52 1.66 -21.60
C GLU A 43 5.24 1.03 -20.41
N ASP A 44 4.73 1.21 -19.19
CA ASP A 44 5.36 0.64 -18.00
C ASP A 44 5.42 -0.88 -18.02
N LEU A 45 4.32 -1.53 -18.44
CA LEU A 45 4.31 -2.98 -18.63
C LEU A 45 5.34 -3.42 -19.67
N GLN A 46 5.45 -2.70 -20.79
CA GLN A 46 6.42 -3.01 -21.83
C GLN A 46 7.87 -2.79 -21.37
N ASN A 47 8.15 -1.72 -20.63
CA ASN A 47 9.47 -1.39 -20.09
C ASN A 47 10.01 -2.47 -19.16
N VAL A 48 9.12 -3.16 -18.44
CA VAL A 48 9.48 -4.31 -17.58
C VAL A 48 9.32 -5.67 -18.27
N GLY A 49 9.15 -5.70 -19.60
CA GLY A 49 9.09 -6.93 -20.40
C GLY A 49 7.76 -7.69 -20.33
N LEU A 50 6.70 -7.08 -19.76
CA LEU A 50 5.37 -7.67 -19.72
C LEU A 50 4.51 -7.21 -20.89
N ARG A 51 3.87 -8.16 -21.58
CA ARG A 51 2.79 -7.84 -22.53
C ARG A 51 1.65 -7.14 -21.79
N ALA A 52 1.18 -5.99 -22.31
CA ALA A 52 0.05 -5.25 -21.79
C ALA A 52 -1.30 -5.95 -22.08
N THR A 53 -1.53 -7.08 -21.43
CA THR A 53 -2.81 -7.80 -21.51
C THR A 53 -3.87 -7.07 -20.67
N ARG A 54 -5.14 -7.16 -21.08
CA ARG A 54 -6.27 -6.55 -20.35
C ARG A 54 -6.25 -6.80 -18.83
N PRO A 55 -6.01 -8.03 -18.32
CA PRO A 55 -5.93 -8.24 -16.86
C PRO A 55 -4.83 -7.45 -16.15
N ARG A 56 -3.63 -7.37 -16.73
CA ARG A 56 -2.50 -6.63 -16.17
C ARG A 56 -2.77 -5.13 -16.14
N VAL A 57 -3.30 -4.61 -17.24
CA VAL A 57 -3.66 -3.19 -17.37
C VAL A 57 -4.69 -2.81 -16.31
N LEU A 58 -5.74 -3.60 -16.14
CA LEU A 58 -6.80 -3.32 -15.15
C LEU A 58 -6.30 -3.37 -13.71
N VAL A 59 -5.53 -4.41 -13.36
CA VAL A 59 -4.99 -4.53 -12.00
C VAL A 59 -4.06 -3.36 -11.70
N LEU A 60 -3.16 -3.01 -12.63
CA LEU A 60 -2.23 -1.89 -12.42
C LEU A 60 -2.96 -0.53 -12.40
N ASP A 61 -4.00 -0.36 -13.22
CA ASP A 61 -4.84 0.84 -13.23
C ASP A 61 -5.55 1.06 -11.89
N LEU A 62 -6.05 -0.01 -11.26
CA LEU A 62 -6.66 0.10 -9.93
C LEU A 62 -5.73 0.75 -8.90
N PHE A 63 -4.44 0.40 -8.91
CA PHE A 63 -3.44 0.98 -8.02
C PHE A 63 -3.07 2.42 -8.38
N ARG A 64 -3.02 2.75 -9.67
CA ARG A 64 -2.68 4.11 -10.14
C ARG A 64 -3.80 5.11 -9.97
N THR A 65 -5.03 4.70 -10.23
CA THR A 65 -6.21 5.56 -10.16
C THR A 65 -6.61 5.86 -8.71
N HIS A 66 -6.23 5.00 -7.77
CA HIS A 66 -6.57 5.14 -6.35
C HIS A 66 -5.32 5.32 -5.46
N GLY A 67 -4.31 6.04 -5.95
CA GLY A 67 -2.98 6.15 -5.31
C GLY A 67 -3.01 6.14 -3.77
N HIS A 68 -2.13 5.32 -3.16
CA HIS A 68 -2.08 4.96 -1.74
C HIS A 68 -3.08 3.86 -1.28
N VAL A 69 -3.74 3.16 -2.21
CA VAL A 69 -4.53 1.97 -1.89
C VAL A 69 -3.68 0.75 -1.55
N HIS A 70 -4.06 0.06 -0.48
CA HIS A 70 -3.60 -1.27 -0.13
C HIS A 70 -4.73 -2.26 -0.34
N LEU A 71 -4.56 -3.21 -1.25
CA LEU A 71 -5.65 -4.11 -1.64
C LEU A 71 -5.26 -5.57 -1.49
N SER A 72 -6.14 -6.34 -0.87
CA SER A 72 -6.07 -7.80 -0.93
C SER A 72 -6.47 -8.31 -2.31
N ALA A 73 -6.06 -9.53 -2.66
CA ALA A 73 -6.45 -10.16 -3.92
C ALA A 73 -7.98 -10.26 -4.07
N GLU A 74 -8.70 -10.48 -2.98
CA GLU A 74 -10.17 -10.54 -2.96
C GLU A 74 -10.81 -9.17 -3.16
N GLN A 75 -10.22 -8.10 -2.60
CA GLN A 75 -10.68 -6.72 -2.85
C GLN A 75 -10.50 -6.35 -4.32
N ILE A 76 -9.35 -6.68 -4.90
CA ILE A 76 -9.06 -6.45 -6.32
C ILE A 76 -10.04 -7.24 -7.17
N TYR A 77 -10.21 -8.53 -6.88
CA TYR A 77 -11.16 -9.40 -7.57
C TYR A 77 -12.56 -8.81 -7.60
N ARG A 78 -13.10 -8.37 -6.44
CA ARG A 78 -14.42 -7.73 -6.38
C ARG A 78 -14.51 -6.50 -7.30
N ARG A 79 -13.52 -5.60 -7.23
CA ARG A 79 -13.49 -4.37 -8.04
C ARG A 79 -13.38 -4.66 -9.54
N VAL A 80 -12.51 -5.57 -9.96
CA VAL A 80 -12.35 -5.89 -11.40
C VAL A 80 -13.51 -6.70 -11.96
N THR A 81 -14.21 -7.51 -11.17
CA THR A 81 -15.38 -8.26 -11.65
C THR A 81 -16.58 -7.39 -11.96
N GLU A 82 -16.70 -6.24 -11.31
CA GLU A 82 -17.74 -5.25 -11.62
C GLU A 82 -17.51 -4.62 -13.01
N GLU A 83 -16.25 -4.44 -13.40
CA GLU A 83 -15.86 -3.82 -14.68
C GLU A 83 -15.71 -4.84 -15.82
N VAL A 84 -15.32 -6.07 -15.50
CA VAL A 84 -14.94 -7.09 -16.48
C VAL A 84 -15.58 -8.43 -16.18
N ARG A 85 -16.62 -8.77 -16.95
CA ARG A 85 -17.02 -10.17 -17.11
C ARG A 85 -15.78 -10.95 -17.58
N HIS A 86 -15.47 -12.06 -16.89
CA HIS A 86 -14.45 -13.07 -17.22
C HIS A 86 -13.07 -13.02 -16.51
N MET A 87 -12.83 -12.20 -15.47
CA MET A 87 -11.63 -12.39 -14.62
C MET A 87 -11.93 -13.31 -13.44
N SER A 88 -11.09 -14.33 -13.23
CA SER A 88 -11.18 -15.25 -12.08
C SER A 88 -10.18 -14.88 -10.98
N LEU A 89 -10.46 -15.24 -9.74
CA LEU A 89 -9.55 -15.00 -8.60
C LEU A 89 -8.14 -15.60 -8.81
N PRO A 90 -7.98 -16.83 -9.35
CA PRO A 90 -6.65 -17.35 -9.71
C PRO A 90 -5.91 -16.50 -10.75
N THR A 91 -6.65 -15.85 -11.66
CA THR A 91 -6.04 -14.93 -12.64
C THR A 91 -5.54 -13.66 -11.95
N VAL A 92 -6.28 -13.14 -10.96
CA VAL A 92 -5.85 -12.01 -10.14
C VAL A 92 -4.54 -12.34 -9.42
N TYR A 93 -4.46 -13.46 -8.71
CA TYR A 93 -3.21 -13.87 -8.05
C TYR A 93 -2.03 -13.99 -9.01
N ARG A 94 -2.23 -14.61 -10.19
CA ARG A 94 -1.16 -14.73 -11.18
C ARG A 94 -0.69 -13.37 -11.70
N VAL A 95 -1.61 -12.43 -11.94
CA VAL A 95 -1.26 -11.08 -12.37
C VAL A 95 -0.52 -10.34 -11.27
N LEU A 96 -0.97 -10.44 -10.02
CA LEU A 96 -0.32 -9.81 -8.87
C LEU A 96 1.11 -10.32 -8.70
N GLY A 97 1.31 -11.64 -8.69
CA GLY A 97 2.65 -12.23 -8.64
C GLY A 97 3.56 -11.70 -9.75
N GLN A 98 3.07 -11.67 -10.99
CA GLN A 98 3.85 -11.12 -12.11
C GLN A 98 4.21 -9.64 -11.95
N LEU A 99 3.32 -8.82 -11.39
CA LEU A 99 3.58 -7.40 -11.16
C LEU A 99 4.53 -7.17 -9.98
N VAL A 100 4.50 -8.04 -8.96
CA VAL A 100 5.46 -8.04 -7.86
C VAL A 100 6.85 -8.48 -8.33
N ASP A 101 6.92 -9.56 -9.12
CA ASP A 101 8.18 -10.10 -9.64
C ASP A 101 8.97 -9.07 -10.45
N VAL A 102 8.28 -8.16 -11.14
CA VAL A 102 8.89 -7.09 -11.96
C VAL A 102 9.00 -5.75 -11.22
N GLY A 103 8.63 -5.69 -9.94
CA GLY A 103 8.76 -4.50 -9.09
C GLY A 103 7.80 -3.36 -9.44
N LEU A 104 6.67 -3.65 -10.11
CA LEU A 104 5.60 -2.66 -10.32
C LEU A 104 4.66 -2.57 -9.12
N LEU A 105 4.49 -3.67 -8.39
CA LEU A 105 3.77 -3.74 -7.12
C LEU A 105 4.68 -4.30 -6.02
N ALA A 106 4.39 -3.95 -4.77
CA ALA A 106 4.92 -4.63 -3.59
C ALA A 106 3.81 -5.42 -2.90
N SER A 107 4.20 -6.39 -2.07
CA SER A 107 3.26 -7.17 -1.26
C SER A 107 3.68 -7.15 0.21
N VAL A 108 2.72 -6.91 1.09
CA VAL A 108 2.92 -6.96 2.55
C VAL A 108 2.14 -8.15 3.09
N THR A 109 2.86 -9.08 3.73
CA THR A 109 2.25 -10.24 4.39
C THR A 109 2.00 -9.94 5.86
N PHE A 110 0.82 -10.29 6.34
CA PHE A 110 0.39 -10.12 7.72
C PHE A 110 0.62 -11.42 8.49
N GLY A 111 0.79 -11.32 9.82
CA GLY A 111 1.07 -12.48 10.68
C GLY A 111 -0.03 -13.56 10.69
N ASP A 112 -1.23 -13.24 10.20
CA ASP A 112 -2.36 -14.16 10.05
C ASP A 112 -2.47 -14.77 8.63
N GLY A 113 -1.47 -14.57 7.78
CA GLY A 113 -1.42 -15.09 6.42
C GLY A 113 -2.16 -14.26 5.39
N ARG A 114 -2.81 -13.15 5.78
CA ARG A 114 -3.36 -12.20 4.81
C ARG A 114 -2.24 -11.46 4.08
N MET A 115 -2.48 -11.10 2.83
CA MET A 115 -1.55 -10.33 2.01
C MET A 115 -2.28 -9.17 1.35
N VAL A 116 -1.66 -8.00 1.41
CA VAL A 116 -2.09 -6.83 0.64
C VAL A 116 -1.01 -6.45 -0.35
N TYR A 117 -1.42 -5.82 -1.42
CA TYR A 117 -0.57 -5.33 -2.49
C TYR A 117 -0.67 -3.81 -2.55
N GLU A 118 0.42 -3.17 -2.96
CA GLU A 118 0.54 -1.71 -3.10
C GLU A 118 1.40 -1.36 -4.33
N LEU A 119 1.34 -0.11 -4.77
CA LEU A 119 2.20 0.36 -5.87
C LEU A 119 3.64 0.53 -5.37
N SER A 120 4.61 0.03 -6.13
CA SER A 120 6.03 0.27 -5.85
C SER A 120 6.41 1.69 -6.29
N ASP A 121 6.11 2.68 -5.48
CA ASP A 121 6.39 4.10 -5.78
C ASP A 121 7.68 4.63 -5.14
N GLY A 122 8.41 3.76 -4.42
CA GLY A 122 9.68 4.06 -3.78
C GLY A 122 9.57 5.03 -2.60
N LYS A 123 8.36 5.40 -2.18
CA LYS A 123 8.18 6.20 -0.96
C LYS A 123 8.45 5.32 0.26
N ARG A 124 9.05 5.95 1.26
CA ARG A 124 9.37 5.29 2.53
C ARG A 124 8.20 5.48 3.48
N HIS A 125 7.50 4.40 3.78
CA HIS A 125 6.42 4.34 4.76
C HIS A 125 6.41 3.00 5.47
N ASP A 126 5.75 2.99 6.62
CA ASP A 126 5.46 1.83 7.46
C ASP A 126 3.94 1.68 7.57
N HIS A 127 3.48 0.53 8.05
CA HIS A 127 2.07 0.16 7.98
C HIS A 127 1.42 0.04 9.36
N LEU A 128 0.25 0.63 9.54
CA LEU A 128 -0.64 0.37 10.67
C LEU A 128 -1.92 -0.31 10.18
N ILE A 129 -2.17 -1.53 10.66
CA ILE A 129 -3.24 -2.40 10.17
C ILE A 129 -4.30 -2.61 11.24
N CYS A 130 -5.56 -2.40 10.86
CA CYS A 130 -6.69 -2.78 11.69
C CYS A 130 -6.96 -4.28 11.62
N THR A 131 -6.86 -4.96 12.76
CA THR A 131 -7.19 -6.38 12.91
C THR A 131 -8.69 -6.66 12.78
N GLY A 132 -9.56 -5.66 13.01
CA GLY A 132 -11.02 -5.82 12.89
C GLY A 132 -11.56 -5.75 11.46
N CYS A 133 -11.02 -4.87 10.61
CA CYS A 133 -11.53 -4.68 9.24
C CYS A 133 -10.48 -4.81 8.13
N GLY A 134 -9.20 -4.94 8.49
CA GLY A 134 -8.10 -5.03 7.53
C GLY A 134 -7.71 -3.71 6.87
N CYS A 135 -8.24 -2.56 7.29
CA CYS A 135 -7.79 -1.28 6.75
C CYS A 135 -6.32 -1.03 7.09
N VAL A 136 -5.60 -0.44 6.14
CA VAL A 136 -4.17 -0.14 6.25
C VAL A 136 -4.01 1.37 6.25
N GLN A 137 -3.16 1.88 7.14
CA GLN A 137 -2.78 3.28 7.20
C GLN A 137 -1.26 3.39 7.10
N GLU A 138 -0.80 4.19 6.13
CA GLU A 138 0.62 4.50 5.97
C GLU A 138 1.04 5.55 7.00
N PHE A 139 2.25 5.40 7.54
CA PHE A 139 2.92 6.44 8.32
C PHE A 139 4.42 6.45 8.05
N PHE A 140 5.07 7.56 8.36
CA PHE A 140 6.52 7.63 8.39
C PHE A 140 6.97 8.32 9.67
N ASP A 141 7.91 7.70 10.37
CA ASP A 141 8.55 8.28 11.56
C ASP A 141 10.08 8.26 11.40
N PRO A 142 10.73 9.43 11.25
CA PRO A 142 12.17 9.51 11.06
C PRO A 142 12.97 9.09 12.31
N VAL A 143 12.37 9.12 13.50
CA VAL A 143 13.01 8.68 14.74
C VAL A 143 13.09 7.16 14.79
N ILE A 144 12.01 6.47 14.41
CA ILE A 144 12.00 5.01 14.30
C ILE A 144 13.01 4.57 13.24
N ASP A 145 13.00 5.22 12.08
CA ASP A 145 13.92 4.93 10.98
C ASP A 145 15.39 5.05 11.40
N ALA A 146 15.75 6.17 12.03
CA ALA A 146 17.09 6.40 12.55
C ALA A 146 17.48 5.39 13.63
N ARG A 147 16.53 4.97 14.48
CA ARG A 147 16.80 4.00 15.54
C ARG A 147 17.06 2.61 14.98
N GLN A 148 16.33 2.17 13.95
CA GLN A 148 16.57 0.90 13.28
C GLN A 148 17.96 0.87 12.62
N ALA A 149 18.33 1.94 11.93
CA ALA A 149 19.66 2.07 11.32
C ALA A 149 20.79 2.04 12.36
N ALA A 150 20.61 2.74 13.49
CA ALA A 150 21.59 2.73 14.59
C ALA A 150 21.75 1.33 15.18
N ILE A 151 20.65 0.61 15.43
CA ILE A 151 20.70 -0.76 15.96
C ILE A 151 21.46 -1.70 15.01
N ALA A 152 21.24 -1.61 13.70
CA ALA A 152 21.97 -2.44 12.74
C ALA A 152 23.46 -2.11 12.73
N SER A 153 23.81 -0.81 12.77
CA SER A 153 25.19 -0.37 12.86
C SER A 153 25.88 -0.82 14.15
N ASP A 154 25.21 -0.71 15.29
CA ASP A 154 25.74 -1.11 16.60
C ASP A 154 26.00 -2.62 16.70
N LEU A 155 25.35 -3.41 15.85
CA LEU A 155 25.48 -4.87 15.78
C LEU A 155 26.30 -5.35 14.56
N ASP A 156 26.95 -4.43 13.83
CA ASP A 156 27.73 -4.72 12.61
C ASP A 156 26.92 -5.42 11.50
N PHE A 157 25.64 -5.07 11.34
CA PHE A 157 24.78 -5.55 10.26
C PHE A 157 24.66 -4.54 9.12
N GLN A 158 24.79 -5.03 7.88
CA GLN A 158 24.38 -4.29 6.68
C GLN A 158 22.88 -4.53 6.43
N LEU A 159 22.06 -3.49 6.63
CA LEU A 159 20.63 -3.52 6.34
C LEU A 159 20.39 -3.68 4.84
N ALA A 160 19.78 -4.81 4.45
CA ALA A 160 19.32 -5.03 3.08
C ALA A 160 17.91 -4.44 2.86
N ASP A 161 17.03 -4.58 3.85
CA ASP A 161 15.65 -4.09 3.80
C ASP A 161 15.09 -3.89 5.22
N ARG A 162 13.98 -3.16 5.33
CA ARG A 162 13.24 -2.98 6.58
C ARG A 162 11.74 -2.97 6.35
N GLN A 163 11.00 -3.61 7.26
CA GLN A 163 9.55 -3.57 7.27
C GLN A 163 9.06 -3.40 8.70
N LEU A 164 8.33 -2.30 8.97
CA LEU A 164 7.59 -2.12 10.21
C LEU A 164 6.09 -2.21 9.94
N VAL A 165 5.44 -3.13 10.66
CA VAL A 165 4.01 -3.32 10.62
C VAL A 165 3.48 -3.33 12.04
N LEU A 166 2.56 -2.41 12.32
CA LEU A 166 1.85 -2.30 13.58
C LEU A 166 0.43 -2.83 13.41
N PHE A 167 -0.05 -3.60 14.39
CA PHE A 167 -1.39 -4.18 14.37
C PHE A 167 -2.22 -3.58 15.51
N GLY A 168 -3.46 -3.19 15.22
CA GLY A 168 -4.36 -2.61 16.21
C GLY A 168 -5.82 -2.60 15.75
N LEU A 169 -6.62 -1.69 16.28
CA LEU A 169 -7.99 -1.44 15.81
C LEU A 169 -8.08 0.01 15.33
N CYS A 170 -8.66 0.24 14.15
CA CYS A 170 -8.96 1.59 13.67
C CYS A 170 -10.06 2.24 14.52
N ALA A 171 -10.19 3.56 14.42
CA ALA A 171 -11.18 4.32 15.21
C ALA A 171 -12.60 3.77 15.05
N THR A 172 -13.00 3.43 13.82
CA THR A 172 -14.30 2.84 13.51
C THR A 172 -14.50 1.48 14.18
N CYS A 173 -13.55 0.55 14.06
CA CYS A 173 -13.68 -0.76 14.70
C CYS A 173 -13.67 -0.66 16.23
N ARG A 174 -12.91 0.28 16.81
CA ARG A 174 -12.96 0.53 18.26
C ARG A 174 -14.34 1.02 18.71
N SER A 175 -14.99 1.89 17.93
CA SER A 175 -16.34 2.39 18.27
C SER A 175 -17.46 1.35 18.10
N HIS A 176 -17.26 0.32 17.28
CA HIS A 176 -18.23 -0.79 17.13
C HIS A 176 -18.05 -1.92 18.14
N ALA A 177 -16.95 -1.90 18.91
CA ALA A 177 -16.68 -2.87 19.97
C ALA A 177 -17.29 -2.46 21.33
N SER A 178 -18.19 -1.48 21.33
CA SER A 178 -18.88 -0.93 22.51
C SER A 178 -20.34 -1.39 22.57
#